data_AF-A0A453N5Y8-F1
#
_entry.id   AF-A0A453N5Y8-F1
#
_cell.length_a   1.000
_cell.length_b   1.000
_cell.length_c   1.000
_cell.angle_alpha   90.00
_cell.angle_beta   90.00
_cell.angle_gamma   90.00
#
_symmetry.space_group_name_H-M   'P 1'
#
loop_
_entity.id
_entity.type
_entity.pdbx_description
1 polymer ?
#
loop_
_entity_poly.entity_id
_entity_poly.type
_entity_poly.pdbx_seq_one_letter_code
_entity_poly.pdbx_strand_id
1 'polypeptide(L)' 'MELAFKIATNIRAGERFAFYVFIPMWPEGVPTSASVQEILFFQWL' A
#
# COMPACT_ATOMS: atom_id res chain seq x y z
N MET A 1 -0.16 -7.90 7.91
CA MET A 1 -0.02 -9.20 7.19
C MET A 1 -1.36 -9.78 6.69
N GLU A 2 -2.50 -9.37 7.25
CA GLU A 2 -3.84 -9.90 6.91
C GLU A 2 -4.25 -9.73 5.44
N LEU A 3 -3.93 -8.58 4.82
CA LEU A 3 -4.30 -8.29 3.44
C LEU A 3 -3.69 -9.28 2.43
N ALA A 4 -2.38 -9.50 2.54
CA ALA A 4 -1.66 -10.42 1.66
C ALA A 4 -2.18 -11.85 1.79
N PHE A 5 -2.51 -12.28 3.01
CA PHE A 5 -3.08 -13.60 3.26
C PHE A 5 -4.46 -13.75 2.63
N LYS A 6 -5.35 -12.77 2.80
CA LYS A 6 -6.71 -12.79 2.21
C LYS A 6 -6.66 -12.79 0.68
N ILE A 7 -5.78 -12.00 0.08
CA ILE A 7 -5.52 -12.01 -1.38
C ILE A 7 -5.08 -13.40 -1.84
N ALA A 8 -4.08 -13.99 -1.18
CA ALA A 8 -3.57 -15.30 -1.55
C ALA A 8 -4.62 -16.40 -1.40
N THR A 9 -5.49 -16.32 -0.39
CA THR A 9 -6.59 -17.27 -0.19
C THR A 9 -7.64 -17.16 -1.31
N ASN A 10 -8.07 -15.96 -1.69
CA ASN A 10 -9.04 -15.77 -2.78
C ASN A 10 -8.48 -16.22 -4.13
N ILE A 11 -7.18 -15.99 -4.40
CA ILE A 11 -6.51 -16.52 -5.60
C ILE A 11 -6.56 -18.05 -5.63
N ARG A 12 -6.23 -18.72 -4.51
CA ARG A 12 -6.25 -20.19 -4.42
C ARG A 12 -7.66 -20.77 -4.56
N ALA A 13 -8.68 -20.05 -4.10
CA ALA A 13 -10.07 -20.46 -4.23
C ALA A 13 -10.66 -20.23 -5.65
N GLY A 14 -9.96 -19.47 -6.52
CA GLY A 14 -10.47 -19.12 -7.85
C GLY A 14 -11.63 -18.14 -7.83
N GLU A 15 -11.80 -17.40 -6.72
CA GLU A 15 -12.91 -16.48 -6.54
C GLU A 15 -12.61 -15.12 -7.17
N ARG A 16 -13.64 -14.52 -7.78
CA ARG A 16 -13.54 -13.15 -8.26
C ARG A 16 -13.51 -12.20 -7.05
N PHE A 17 -12.39 -11.53 -6.85
CA PHE A 17 -12.25 -10.51 -5.82
C PHE A 17 -11.49 -9.29 -6.37
N ALA A 18 -11.67 -8.13 -5.73
CA ALA A 18 -10.91 -6.92 -6.01
C ALA A 18 -10.54 -6.23 -4.70
N PHE A 19 -9.36 -5.61 -4.66
CA PHE A 19 -8.91 -4.79 -3.55
C PHE A 19 -8.44 -3.44 -4.09
N TYR A 20 -8.86 -2.37 -3.42
CA TYR A 20 -8.54 -1.00 -3.83
C TYR A 20 -7.76 -0.31 -2.72
N VAL A 21 -6.60 0.25 -3.07
CA VAL A 21 -5.78 1.07 -2.18
C VAL A 21 -5.87 2.50 -2.68
N PHE A 22 -6.32 3.42 -1.82
CA PHE A 22 -6.34 4.85 -2.11
C PHE A 22 -5.43 5.55 -1.10
N ILE A 23 -4.33 6.09 -1.61
CA ILE A 23 -3.32 6.81 -0.84
C ILE A 23 -3.02 8.12 -1.56
N PRO A 24 -2.60 9.18 -0.86
CA PRO A 24 -2.23 10.44 -1.50
C PRO A 24 -1.00 10.25 -2.40
N MET A 25 -0.79 11.17 -3.36
CA MET A 25 0.39 11.15 -4.23
C MET A 25 1.69 11.32 -3.44
N TRP A 26 1.65 12.09 -2.35
CA TRP A 26 2.68 12.16 -1.32
C TRP A 26 2.05 12.60 0.03
N PRO A 27 2.70 12.33 1.17
CA PRO A 27 2.30 12.86 2.48
C PRO A 27 2.28 14.38 2.50
N GLU A 28 1.40 14.98 3.30
CA GLU A 28 1.32 16.44 3.42
C GLU A 28 2.66 17.07 3.84
N GLY A 29 3.10 18.11 3.13
CA GLY A 29 4.35 18.82 3.37
C GLY A 29 5.19 19.03 2.12
N VAL A 30 6.42 19.51 2.31
CA VAL A 30 7.39 19.68 1.21
C VAL A 30 7.90 18.29 0.79
N PRO A 31 7.73 17.86 -0.48
CA PRO A 31 8.08 16.50 -0.91
C PRO A 31 9.55 16.14 -0.69
N THR A 32 10.44 17.11 -0.69
CA THR A 32 11.89 16.92 -0.48
C THR A 32 12.32 17.00 0.99
N SER A 33 11.39 17.19 1.94
CA SER A 33 11.71 17.19 3.37
C SER A 33 12.07 15.79 3.86
N ALA A 34 12.92 15.73 4.89
CA ALA A 34 13.38 14.46 5.46
C ALA A 34 12.21 13.56 5.92
N SER A 35 11.21 14.14 6.59
CA SER A 35 10.04 13.40 7.09
C SER A 35 9.19 12.84 5.95
N VAL A 36 8.94 13.61 4.88
CA VAL A 36 8.17 13.12 3.73
C VAL A 36 8.94 12.01 2.99
N GLN A 37 10.26 12.16 2.84
CA GLN A 37 11.11 11.13 2.22
C GLN A 37 11.17 9.84 3.04
N GLU A 38 11.19 9.92 4.38
CA GLU A 38 11.16 8.74 5.25
C GLU A 38 9.81 8.00 5.16
N ILE A 39 8.69 8.72 5.15
CA ILE A 39 7.37 8.11 4.95
C ILE A 39 7.28 7.44 3.57
N LEU A 40 7.77 8.10 2.52
CA LEU A 40 7.80 7.52 1.18
C LEU A 40 8.73 6.29 1.12
N PHE A 41 9.88 6.32 1.81
CA PHE A 41 10.78 5.17 1.90
C PHE A 41 10.04 3.94 2.43
N PHE A 42 9.31 4.06 3.55
CA PHE A 42 8.53 2.95 4.10
C PHE A 42 7.28 2.58 3.28
N GLN A 43 6.81 3.47 2.41
CA GLN A 43 5.72 3.14 1.48
C GLN A 43 6.21 2.24 0.32
N TRP A 44 7.44 2.43 -0.13
CA TRP A 44 8.02 1.69 -1.26
C TRP A 44 8.84 0.47 -0.85
N LEU A 45 9.42 0.48 0.35
CA LEU A 45 10.16 -0.63 0.94
C LEU A 45 9.24 -1.66 1.58
#